data_AF-A0A1X9NI39-F1
#
_entry.id   AF-A0A1X9NI39-F1
#
_cell.length_a   1.000
_cell.length_b   1.000
_cell.length_c   1.000
_cell.angle_alpha   90.00
_cell.angle_beta   90.00
_cell.angle_gamma   90.00
#
_symmetry.space_group_name_H-M   'P 1'
#
loop_
_entity.id
_entity.type
_entity.pdbx_description
1 polymer ?
#
loop_
_entity_poly.entity_id
_entity_poly.type
_entity_poly.pdbx_seq_one_letter_code
_entity_poly.pdbx_strand_id
1 'polypeptide(L)' 'MTEDENIKFAKYTKIGWTLYYLAAFVLIVILVTVVAQDNEERLFYSLMTAACSYVFRPTEKFFNKQVMRFIDTKE' A
#
# COMPACT_ATOMS: atom_id res chain seq x y z
N MET A 1 -8.67 4.84 23.75
CA MET A 1 -9.56 4.99 22.59
C MET A 1 -10.93 4.54 22.99
N THR A 2 -11.94 5.35 22.74
CA THR A 2 -13.35 4.93 22.86
C THR A 2 -13.66 3.84 21.83
N GLU A 3 -14.74 3.07 22.04
CA GLU A 3 -15.17 2.01 21.11
C GLU A 3 -15.29 2.55 19.67
N ASP A 4 -15.85 3.76 19.53
CA ASP A 4 -16.04 4.45 18.24
C ASP A 4 -14.71 4.85 17.57
N GLU A 5 -13.74 5.33 18.34
CA GLU A 5 -12.40 5.64 17.83
C GLU A 5 -11.66 4.39 17.35
N ASN A 6 -11.80 3.27 18.05
CA ASN A 6 -11.20 2.00 17.65
C ASN A 6 -11.79 1.50 16.32
N ILE A 7 -13.11 1.61 16.14
CA ILE A 7 -13.78 1.23 14.89
C ILE A 7 -13.32 2.12 13.73
N LYS A 8 -13.25 3.45 13.94
CA LYS A 8 -12.72 4.38 12.93
C LYS A 8 -11.28 4.04 12.57
N PHE A 9 -10.43 3.82 13.58
CA PHE A 9 -9.02 3.48 13.39
C PHE A 9 -8.85 2.20 12.57
N ALA A 10 -9.54 1.12 12.94
CA ALA A 10 -9.48 -0.15 12.20
C ALA A 10 -9.92 0.02 10.73
N LYS A 11 -10.97 0.81 10.48
CA LYS A 11 -11.46 1.11 9.14
C LYS A 11 -10.43 1.87 8.30
N TYR A 12 -9.85 2.94 8.83
CA TYR A 12 -8.86 3.74 8.10
C TYR A 12 -7.56 2.98 7.85
N THR A 13 -7.11 2.17 8.81
CA THR A 13 -5.95 1.29 8.63
C THR A 13 -6.19 0.30 7.50
N LYS A 14 -7.37 -0.33 7.43
CA LYS A 14 -7.72 -1.24 6.34
C LYS A 14 -7.74 -0.54 4.98
N ILE A 15 -8.37 0.64 4.89
CA ILE A 15 -8.42 1.43 3.65
C ILE A 15 -7.02 1.82 3.20
N GLY A 16 -6.17 2.26 4.14
CA GLY A 16 -4.80 2.65 3.84
C GLY A 16 -3.99 1.48 3.26
N TRP A 17 -4.11 0.29 3.86
CA TRP A 17 -3.48 -0.93 3.32
C TRP A 17 -4.01 -1.29 1.93
N THR A 18 -5.33 -1.21 1.72
CA THR A 18 -5.93 -1.45 0.41
C THR A 18 -5.38 -0.50 -0.65
N LEU A 19 -5.27 0.79 -0.33
CA LEU A 19 -4.74 1.79 -1.26
C LEU A 19 -3.25 1.55 -1.57
N TYR A 20 -2.47 1.14 -0.57
CA TYR A 20 -1.06 0.78 -0.76
C TYR A 20 -0.89 -0.36 -1.77
N TYR A 21 -1.62 -1.46 -1.59
CA TYR A 21 -1.55 -2.59 -2.52
C TYR A 21 -2.11 -2.25 -3.90
N LEU A 22 -3.15 -1.42 -3.97
CA LEU A 22 -3.68 -0.93 -5.24
C LEU A 22 -2.63 -0.12 -6.01
N ALA A 23 -1.93 0.80 -5.33
CA ALA A 23 -0.86 1.59 -5.95
C ALA A 23 0.30 0.71 -6.44
N ALA A 24 0.70 -0.28 -5.63
CA ALA A 24 1.71 -1.26 -6.04
C ALA A 24 1.27 -2.05 -7.28
N PHE A 25 0.01 -2.47 -7.33
CA PHE A 25 -0.55 -3.17 -8.50
C PHE A 25 -0.57 -2.29 -9.75
N VAL A 26 -0.99 -1.02 -9.63
CA VAL A 26 -0.95 -0.07 -10.75
C VAL A 26 0.48 0.12 -11.26
N LEU A 27 1.47 0.22 -10.37
CA LEU A 27 2.88 0.27 -10.75
C LEU A 27 3.32 -0.97 -11.52
N ILE A 28 2.94 -2.17 -11.08
CA ILE A 28 3.21 -3.42 -11.80
C ILE A 28 2.64 -3.35 -13.22
N VAL A 29 1.37 -2.95 -13.35
CA VAL A 29 0.70 -2.87 -14.65
C VAL A 29 1.43 -1.90 -15.58
N ILE A 30 1.84 -0.73 -15.09
CA ILE A 30 2.57 0.26 -15.89
C ILE A 30 3.92 -0.30 -16.35
N LEU A 31 4.70 -0.89 -15.43
CA LEU A 31 6.01 -1.43 -15.77
C LEU A 31 5.91 -2.59 -16.78
N VAL A 32 4.92 -3.46 -16.61
CA VAL A 32 4.71 -4.62 -17.50
C VAL A 32 4.16 -4.22 -18.86
N THR A 33 3.29 -3.21 -18.95
CA THR A 33 2.64 -2.84 -20.22
C THR A 33 3.37 -1.76 -21.01
N VAL A 34 4.07 -0.84 -20.33
CA VAL A 34 4.71 0.32 -20.96
C VAL A 34 6.23 0.15 -21.08
N VAL A 35 6.88 -0.43 -20.06
CA VAL A 35 8.35 -0.49 -19.99
C VAL A 35 8.89 -1.81 -20.55
N ALA A 36 8.27 -2.94 -20.20
CA ALA A 36 8.76 -4.25 -20.60
C ALA A 36 8.64 -4.47 -22.12
N GLN A 37 9.74 -4.80 -22.78
CA GLN A 37 9.80 -5.02 -24.22
C GLN A 37 9.64 -6.49 -24.61
N ASP A 38 10.10 -7.40 -23.76
CA ASP A 38 10.05 -8.84 -24.00
C ASP A 38 9.33 -9.60 -22.86
N ASN A 39 9.23 -10.93 -23.01
CA ASN A 39 8.47 -11.74 -22.07
C ASN A 39 9.23 -11.98 -20.76
N GLU A 40 10.57 -11.98 -20.79
CA GLU A 40 11.41 -12.11 -19.60
C GLU A 40 11.31 -10.86 -18.72
N GLU A 41 11.37 -9.66 -19.31
CA GLU A 41 11.19 -8.40 -18.58
C GLU A 41 9.80 -8.30 -17.96
N ARG A 42 8.74 -8.75 -18.64
CA ARG A 42 7.38 -8.75 -18.05
C ARG A 42 7.30 -9.62 -16.80
N LEU A 43 7.93 -10.79 -16.81
CA LEU A 43 8.04 -11.65 -15.64
C LEU A 43 8.90 -11.01 -14.56
N PHE A 44 10.02 -10.40 -14.94
CA PHE A 44 10.91 -9.72 -14.01
C PHE A 44 10.21 -8.54 -13.32
N TYR A 45 9.60 -7.63 -14.06
CA TYR A 45 8.91 -6.47 -13.51
C TYR A 45 7.71 -6.88 -12.65
N SER A 46 6.96 -7.91 -13.01
CA SER A 46 5.84 -8.38 -12.18
C SER A 46 6.31 -8.96 -10.84
N LEU A 47 7.27 -9.89 -10.85
CA LEU A 47 7.79 -10.54 -9.64
C LEU A 47 8.60 -9.58 -8.78
N MET A 48 9.52 -8.81 -9.39
CA MET A 48 10.42 -7.93 -8.66
C MET A 48 9.65 -6.77 -8.04
N THR A 49 8.71 -6.16 -8.75
CA THR A 49 7.91 -5.06 -8.20
C THR A 49 6.99 -5.56 -7.07
N ALA A 50 6.42 -6.77 -7.20
CA ALA A 50 5.67 -7.39 -6.12
C ALA A 50 6.56 -7.65 -4.89
N ALA A 51 7.75 -8.24 -5.08
CA ALA A 51 8.70 -8.48 -4.01
C ALA A 51 9.15 -7.17 -3.34
N CYS A 52 9.46 -6.14 -4.12
CA CYS A 52 9.80 -4.81 -3.60
C CYS A 52 8.65 -4.20 -2.80
N SER A 53 7.39 -4.33 -3.24
CA SER A 53 6.25 -3.84 -2.46
C SER A 53 6.09 -4.55 -1.10
N TYR A 54 6.53 -5.81 -1.00
CA TYR A 54 6.54 -6.52 0.27
C TYR A 54 7.73 -6.11 1.15
N VAL A 55 8.93 -6.00 0.58
CA VAL A 55 10.16 -5.63 1.30
C VAL A 55 10.11 -4.19 1.79
N PHE A 56 9.63 -3.26 0.95
CA PHE A 56 9.47 -1.85 1.28
C PHE A 56 8.09 -1.54 1.89
N ARG A 57 7.40 -2.55 2.42
CA ARG A 57 6.16 -2.36 3.16
C ARG A 57 6.41 -1.43 4.36
N PRO A 58 5.64 -0.35 4.53
CA PRO A 58 5.80 0.53 5.68
C PRO A 58 5.52 -0.24 6.98
N THR A 59 6.29 0.05 8.03
CA THR A 59 6.08 -0.61 9.32
C THR A 59 4.71 -0.27 9.89
N GLU A 60 4.06 -1.25 10.53
CA GLU A 60 2.76 -1.09 11.22
C GLU A 60 2.77 0.14 12.13
N LYS A 61 3.86 0.36 12.88
CA LYS A 61 4.02 1.51 13.78
C LYS A 61 4.03 2.85 13.05
N PHE A 62 4.75 2.94 11.93
CA PHE A 62 4.76 4.16 11.11
C PHE A 62 3.40 4.42 10.49
N PHE A 63 2.77 3.37 9.95
CA PHE A 63 1.47 3.45 9.32
C PHE A 63 0.38 3.89 10.30
N ASN A 64 0.32 3.25 11.46
CA ASN A 64 -0.63 3.57 12.53
C ASN A 64 -0.45 5.00 13.03
N LYS A 65 0.79 5.50 13.12
CA LYS A 65 1.05 6.90 13.48
C LYS A 65 0.47 7.88 12.45
N GLN A 66 0.57 7.58 11.16
CA GLN A 66 -0.04 8.44 10.13
C GLN A 66 -1.57 8.37 10.18
N VAL A 67 -2.13 7.18 10.35
CA VAL A 67 -3.60 7.00 10.47
C VAL A 67 -4.14 7.77 11.67
N MET A 68 -3.50 7.68 12.85
CA MET A 68 -3.89 8.45 14.03
C MET A 68 -3.83 9.95 13.76
N ARG A 69 -2.77 10.45 13.10
CA ARG A 69 -2.68 11.86 12.73
C ARG A 69 -3.84 12.32 11.86
N PHE A 70 -4.28 11.50 10.90
CA PHE A 70 -5.43 11.83 10.04
C PHE A 70 -6.78 11.76 10.76
N ILE A 71 -6.90 10.93 11.78
CA ILE A 71 -8.10 10.86 12.63
C ILE A 71 -8.17 12.10 13.53
N ASP A 72 -7.07 12.42 14.21
CA ASP A 72 -6.92 13.53 15.15
C ASP A 72 -7.05 14.91 14.46
N THR A 73 -6.61 15.04 13.21
CA THR A 73 -6.74 16.28 12.43
C THR A 73 -8.17 16.54 11.92
N LYS A 74 -9.08 15.56 12.00
CA LYS A 74 -10.47 15.68 11.52
C LYS A 74 -11.49 15.99 12.62
N GLU A 75 -11.05 16.01 13.87
CA GLU A 75 -11.83 16.48 15.03
C GLU A 75 -11.48 17.94 15.34
#